data_AF-A0A359FVK3-F1
#
_entry.id   AF-A0A359FVK3-F1
#
_cell.length_a   1.000
_cell.length_b   1.000
_cell.length_c   1.000
_cell.angle_alpha   90.00
_cell.angle_beta   90.00
_cell.angle_gamma   90.00
#
_symmetry.space_group_name_H-M   'P 1'
#
loop_
_entity.id
_entity.type
_entity.pdbx_description
1 polymer ?
#
loop_
_entity_poly.entity_id
_entity_poly.type
_entity_poly.pdbx_seq_one_letter_code
_entity_poly.pdbx_strand_id
1 'polypeptide(L)' 'VGDNNEKIEQIAKVSANNDEEIGRLIAEAMGKVGREGVITVEEAKGTETTVEVVEGMQFDRGYISPY' A
#
# COMPACT_ATOMS: atom_id res chain seq x y z
N VAL A 1 -12.01 11.22 13.04
CA VAL A 1 -11.13 10.07 13.39
C VAL A 1 -9.84 10.32 12.65
N GLY A 2 -8.87 10.93 13.31
CA GLY A 2 -7.53 11.16 12.76
C GLY A 2 -6.71 9.93 13.07
N ASP A 3 -6.56 9.04 12.09
CA ASP A 3 -5.67 7.91 12.23
C ASP A 3 -4.24 8.48 12.25
N ASN A 4 -3.53 8.26 13.35
CA ASN A 4 -2.20 8.81 13.61
C ASN A 4 -1.22 8.31 12.54
N ASN A 5 -1.06 9.07 11.47
CA ASN A 5 -0.16 8.76 10.36
C ASN A 5 1.28 8.48 10.86
N GLU A 6 1.72 9.22 11.88
CA GLU A 6 2.99 9.02 12.58
C GLU A 6 3.13 7.62 13.20
N LYS A 7 2.03 7.04 13.67
CA LYS A 7 2.01 5.70 14.26
C LYS A 7 2.09 4.63 13.18
N ILE A 8 1.42 4.86 12.05
CA ILE A 8 1.52 3.98 10.87
C ILE A 8 2.94 4.01 10.32
N GLU A 9 3.54 5.19 10.20
CA GLU A 9 4.93 5.38 9.78
C GLU A 9 5.91 4.67 10.72
N GLN A 10 5.75 4.81 12.04
CA GLN A 10 6.61 4.11 13.01
C GLN A 10 6.51 2.59 12.89
N ILE A 11 5.28 2.05 12.77
CA ILE A 11 5.08 0.61 12.62
C ILE A 11 5.65 0.13 11.28
N ALA A 12 5.38 0.85 10.20
CA ALA A 12 5.88 0.55 8.87
C ALA A 12 7.41 0.57 8.81
N LYS A 13 8.05 1.58 9.41
CA LYS A 13 9.51 1.69 9.53
C LYS A 13 10.10 0.49 10.29
N VAL A 14 9.53 0.14 11.44
CA VAL A 14 10.03 -1.01 12.23
C VAL A 14 9.85 -2.32 11.46
N SER A 15 8.74 -2.50 10.75
CA SER A 15 8.49 -3.67 9.90
C SER A 15 9.40 -3.71 8.67
N ALA A 16 9.78 -2.56 8.13
CA ALA A 16 10.67 -2.41 6.97
C ALA A 16 12.16 -2.40 7.37
N ASN A 17 12.55 -3.05 8.47
CA ASN A 17 13.93 -3.12 8.93
C ASN A 17 14.57 -1.75 9.26
N ASN A 18 13.79 -0.86 9.87
CA ASN A 18 14.16 0.53 10.20
C ASN A 18 14.41 1.45 9.00
N ASP A 19 13.89 1.09 7.82
CA ASP A 19 13.94 1.95 6.64
C ASP A 19 12.91 3.09 6.74
N GLU A 20 13.42 4.33 6.80
CA GLU A 20 12.59 5.55 6.86
C GLU A 20 11.90 5.86 5.54
N GLU A 21 12.54 5.54 4.41
CA GLU A 21 12.00 5.82 3.08
C GLU A 21 10.78 4.93 2.82
N ILE A 22 10.91 3.63 3.10
CA ILE A 22 9.81 2.66 2.98
C ILE A 22 8.69 2.95 3.98
N GLY A 23 9.02 3.29 5.22
CA GLY A 23 8.03 3.63 6.25
C GLY A 23 7.16 4.82 5.85
N ARG A 24 7.77 5.85 5.29
CA ARG A 24 7.07 7.05 4.78
C ARG A 24 6.20 6.74 3.57
N LEU A 25 6.70 5.94 2.62
CA LEU A 25 5.95 5.51 1.43
C LEU A 25 4.69 4.73 1.80
N ILE A 26 4.80 3.79 2.76
CA ILE A 26 3.65 3.00 3.23
C ILE A 26 2.63 3.90 3.95
N ALA A 27 3.08 4.81 4.80
CA ALA A 27 2.19 5.75 5.49
C ALA A 27 1.45 6.65 4.49
N GLU A 28 2.13 7.15 3.46
CA GLU A 28 1.52 7.93 2.39
C GLU A 28 0.49 7.12 1.58
N ALA A 29 0.82 5.87 1.22
CA ALA A 29 -0.09 4.99 0.50
C ALA A 29 -1.34 4.65 1.32
N MET A 30 -1.18 4.31 2.60
CA MET A 30 -2.29 4.05 3.53
C MET A 30 -3.19 5.27 3.71
N GLY A 31 -2.60 6.47 3.78
CA GLY A 31 -3.34 7.73 3.87
C GLY A 31 -4.15 8.05 2.61
N LYS A 32 -3.62 7.71 1.43
CA LYS A 32 -4.30 7.90 0.14
C LYS A 32 -5.44 6.89 -0.08
N VAL A 33 -5.26 5.65 0.36
CA VAL A 33 -6.18 4.52 0.13
C VAL A 33 -7.32 4.45 1.17
N GLY A 34 -7.08 4.91 2.40
CA GLY A 34 -8.07 4.87 3.48
C GLY A 34 -8.22 3.47 4.10
N ARG A 35 -9.20 3.32 4.99
CA ARG A 35 -9.36 2.09 5.82
C ARG A 35 -9.87 0.85 5.07
N GLU A 36 -10.56 1.03 3.94
CA GLU A 36 -11.20 -0.05 3.19
C GLU A 36 -10.55 -0.31 1.83
N GLY A 37 -9.50 0.42 1.48
CA GLY A 37 -8.85 0.24 0.20
C GLY A 37 -7.76 -0.84 0.23
N VAL A 38 -7.47 -1.38 -0.94
CA VAL A 38 -6.50 -2.47 -1.11
C VAL A 38 -5.20 -1.91 -1.68
N ILE A 39 -4.07 -2.32 -1.10
CA ILE A 39 -2.74 -1.99 -1.61
C ILE A 39 -2.19 -3.21 -2.35
N THR A 40 -1.86 -3.03 -3.61
CA THR A 40 -1.20 -4.05 -4.43
C THR A 40 0.23 -3.60 -4.70
N VAL A 41 1.18 -4.53 -4.58
CA VAL A 41 2.59 -4.29 -4.90
C VAL A 41 2.88 -4.96 -6.24
N GLU A 42 3.43 -4.21 -7.19
CA GLU A 42 3.90 -4.72 -8.47
C GLU A 42 5.42 -4.47 -8.60
N GLU A 43 6.15 -5.47 -9.11
CA GLU A 43 7.57 -5.29 -9.45
C GLU A 43 7.69 -4.41 -10.69
N ALA A 44 7.96 -3.12 -10.48
CA ALA A 44 8.33 -2.22 -11.56
C ALA A 44 9.73 -2.54 -12.08
N LYS A 45 9.93 -2.49 -13.40
CA LYS A 45 11.26 -2.65 -14.03
C LYS A 45 12.17 -1.43 -13.83
N GLY A 46 11.66 -0.36 -13.22
CA GLY A 46 12.38 0.88 -12.94
C GLY A 46 13.12 0.85 -11.61
N THR A 47 14.01 1.81 -11.39
CA THR A 47 14.73 2.02 -10.13
C THR A 47 13.96 2.93 -9.15
N GLU A 48 12.81 3.45 -9.58
CA GLU A 48 12.02 4.44 -8.84
C GLU A 48 10.78 3.80 -8.23
N THR A 49 10.57 4.04 -6.93
CA THR A 49 9.36 3.60 -6.22
C THR A 49 8.26 4.63 -6.42
N THR A 50 7.14 4.23 -7.04
CA THR A 50 6.03 5.13 -7.35
C THR A 50 4.74 4.63 -6.69
N VAL A 51 3.93 5.54 -6.15
CA VAL A 51 2.63 5.23 -5.53
C VAL A 51 1.52 5.80 -6.41
N GLU A 52 0.81 4.92 -7.12
CA GLU A 52 -0.34 5.27 -7.94
C GLU A 52 -1.63 4.80 -7.28
N VAL A 53 -2.66 5.65 -7.28
CA VAL A 53 -3.98 5.33 -6.75
C VAL A 53 -4.90 5.14 -7.94
N VAL A 54 -5.52 3.96 -8.05
CA VAL A 54 -6.46 3.65 -9.13
C VAL A 54 -7.83 3.42 -8.51
N GLU A 55 -8.84 4.16 -8.96
CA GLU A 55 -10.24 3.94 -8.57
C GLU A 55 -10.78 2.69 -9.28
N GLY A 56 -10.38 1.53 -8.78
CA GLY A 56 -10.84 0.22 -9.24
C GLY A 56 -11.83 -0.42 -8.28
N MET A 57 -12.57 -1.43 -8.76
CA MET A 57 -13.39 -2.31 -7.93
C MET A 57 -12.80 -3.72 -8.02
N GLN A 58 -12.19 -4.20 -6.94
CA GLN A 58 -11.71 -5.58 -6.88
C GLN A 58 -12.90 -6.49 -6.53
N PHE A 59 -13.33 -7.31 -7.50
CA PHE A 59 -14.32 -8.36 -7.26
C PHE A 59 -13.60 -9.66 -6.88
N ASP A 60 -13.90 -10.23 -5.71
CA ASP A 60 -13.44 -11.56 -5.28
C ASP A 60 -14.04 -12.73 -6.09
N ARG A 61 -14.51 -12.49 -7.32
CA ARG A 61 -15.00 -13.57 -8.17
C ARG A 61 -13.81 -14.29 -8.79
N GLY A 62 -13.32 -15.32 -8.07
CA GLY A 62 -12.42 -16.32 -8.62
C GLY A 62 -12.95 -16.87 -9.94
N TYR A 63 -12.04 -17.10 -10.88
CA TYR A 63 -12.34 -17.66 -12.20
C TYR A 63 -13.26 -18.87 -12.05
N ILE A 64 -14.46 -18.79 -12.64
CA ILE A 64 -15.34 -19.94 -12.79
C ILE A 64 -14.69 -20.84 -13.83
N SER A 65 -13.83 -21.73 -13.33
CA SER A 65 -13.12 -22.79 -14.04
C SER A 65 -11.98 -22.33 -14.97
N PRO A 66 -10.72 -22.72 -14.68
CA PRO A 66 -9.67 -22.72 -15.69
C PRO A 66 -9.97 -23.85 -16.68
N TYR A 67 -10.21 -23.51 -17.94
CA TYR A 67 -9.96 -24.45 -19.04
C TYR A 67 -8.57 -24.14 -19.59
#